data_AF-A0A010RZ69-F1
#
_entry.id   AF-A0A010RZ69-F1
#
_cell.length_a   1.000
_cell.length_b   1.000
_cell.length_c   1.000
_cell.angle_alpha   90.00
_cell.angle_beta   90.00
_cell.angle_gamma   90.00
#
_symmetry.space_group_name_H-M   'P 1'
#
loop_
_entity.id
_entity.type
_entity.pdbx_description
1 polymer ?
#
loop_
_entity_poly.entity_id
_entity_poly.type
_entity_poly.pdbx_seq_one_letter_code
_entity_poly.pdbx_strand_id
1 'polypeptide(L)'
;MKYMNPMQTLIVELAADSVRAIDLKHAVVRKFPQMEEAQYQSTLLGLQELDRLVGEEIEGEWFFKALDKNSPDYQPLEYSAEFAEKIIAASCEEFIEIDVDEHLAQLSAMIAKAKGTDPESAA
;
A
#
# COMPACT_ATOMS: atom_id res chain seq x y z
N MET A 1 -4.43 -23.89 -15.91
CA MET A 1 -5.07 -23.33 -14.70
C MET A 1 -4.31 -23.86 -13.48
N LYS A 2 -3.59 -23.01 -12.74
CA LYS A 2 -3.04 -23.41 -11.44
C LYS A 2 -4.23 -23.74 -10.53
N TYR A 3 -4.26 -24.94 -9.98
CA TYR A 3 -5.30 -25.33 -9.01
C TYR A 3 -5.16 -24.42 -7.78
N MET A 4 -6.25 -23.77 -7.39
CA MET A 4 -6.31 -23.03 -6.12
C MET A 4 -6.36 -24.03 -4.98
N ASN A 5 -5.60 -23.74 -3.92
CA ASN A 5 -5.70 -24.53 -2.69
C ASN A 5 -7.04 -24.22 -1.99
N PRO A 6 -7.49 -25.05 -1.03
CA PRO A 6 -8.78 -24.87 -0.37
C PRO A 6 -8.98 -23.51 0.32
N MET A 7 -7.91 -22.90 0.83
CA MET A 7 -7.97 -21.59 1.48
C MET A 7 -8.11 -20.47 0.45
N GLN A 8 -7.37 -20.55 -0.65
CA GLN A 8 -7.49 -19.62 -1.78
C GLN A 8 -8.91 -19.64 -2.36
N THR A 9 -9.46 -20.83 -2.60
CA THR A 9 -10.83 -21.00 -3.07
C THR A 9 -11.83 -20.38 -2.10
N LEU A 10 -11.70 -20.65 -0.80
CA LEU A 10 -12.58 -20.06 0.21
C LEU A 10 -12.51 -18.53 0.23
N ILE A 11 -11.31 -17.95 0.15
CA ILE A 11 -11.13 -16.50 0.16
C ILE A 11 -11.82 -15.86 -1.05
N VAL A 12 -11.62 -16.43 -2.24
CA VAL A 12 -12.24 -15.92 -3.47
C VAL A 12 -13.77 -16.05 -3.42
N GLU A 13 -14.29 -17.17 -2.91
CA GLU A 13 -15.73 -17.37 -2.73
C GLU A 13 -16.34 -16.34 -1.76
N LEU A 14 -15.69 -16.09 -0.63
CA LEU A 14 -16.17 -15.13 0.37
C LEU A 14 -16.09 -13.68 -0.13
N ALA A 15 -15.15 -13.37 -1.03
CA ALA A 15 -14.94 -12.04 -1.58
C ALA A 15 -15.72 -11.76 -2.88
N ALA A 16 -16.59 -12.68 -3.33
CA ALA A 16 -17.34 -12.54 -4.59
C ALA A 16 -18.11 -11.21 -4.68
N ASP A 17 -18.77 -10.80 -3.60
CA ASP A 17 -19.58 -9.58 -3.53
C ASP A 17 -18.92 -8.45 -2.71
N SER A 18 -17.60 -8.51 -2.52
CA SER A 18 -16.85 -7.73 -1.53
C SER A 18 -17.13 -8.14 -0.07
N VAL A 19 -16.07 -8.16 0.74
CA VAL A 19 -16.11 -8.56 2.15
C VAL A 19 -15.14 -7.74 2.97
N ARG A 20 -15.55 -7.34 4.18
CA ARG A 20 -14.66 -6.64 5.11
C ARG A 20 -13.50 -7.54 5.51
N ALA A 21 -12.30 -6.98 5.59
CA ALA A 21 -11.08 -7.72 5.91
C ALA A 21 -11.19 -8.49 7.24
N ILE A 22 -11.84 -7.91 8.24
CA ILE A 22 -12.07 -8.56 9.54
C ILE A 22 -13.01 -9.77 9.44
N ASP A 23 -14.08 -9.65 8.65
CA ASP A 23 -15.09 -10.69 8.49
C ASP A 23 -14.54 -11.85 7.65
N LEU A 24 -13.76 -11.53 6.61
CA LEU A 24 -13.02 -12.51 5.83
C LEU A 24 -12.05 -13.31 6.73
N LYS A 25 -11.23 -12.60 7.52
CA LYS A 25 -10.27 -13.25 8.42
C LYS A 25 -10.96 -14.17 9.41
N HIS A 26 -12.04 -13.71 10.05
CA HIS A 26 -12.81 -14.54 10.97
C HIS A 26 -13.39 -15.79 10.29
N ALA A 27 -13.94 -15.66 9.08
CA ALA A 27 -14.49 -16.79 8.34
C ALA A 27 -13.40 -17.82 7.96
N VAL A 28 -12.23 -17.34 7.52
CA VAL A 28 -11.09 -18.20 7.16
C VAL A 28 -10.53 -18.91 8.40
N VAL A 29 -10.30 -18.19 9.51
CA VAL A 29 -9.83 -18.78 10.78
C VAL A 29 -10.81 -19.82 11.32
N ARG A 30 -12.12 -19.60 11.21
CA ARG A 30 -13.13 -20.60 11.63
C ARG A 30 -13.01 -21.91 10.85
N LYS A 31 -12.68 -21.84 9.56
CA LYS A 31 -12.56 -23.02 8.69
C LYS A 31 -11.15 -23.64 8.73
N PHE A 32 -10.13 -22.84 9.06
CA PHE A 32 -8.73 -23.23 9.19
C PHE A 32 -8.17 -22.78 10.56
N PRO A 33 -8.58 -23.42 11.68
CA PRO A 33 -8.24 -22.94 13.02
C PRO A 33 -6.75 -23.07 13.39
N GLN A 34 -5.99 -23.86 12.65
CA GLN A 34 -4.54 -24.05 12.83
C GLN A 34 -3.71 -23.14 11.89
N MET A 35 -4.36 -22.23 11.17
CA MET A 35 -3.69 -21.32 10.25
C MET A 35 -2.90 -20.26 11.00
N GLU A 36 -1.64 -20.07 10.62
CA GLU A 36 -0.82 -18.97 11.10
C GLU A 36 -1.14 -17.67 10.35
N GLU A 37 -0.95 -16.52 11.02
CA GLU A 37 -1.18 -15.21 10.40
C GLU A 37 -0.33 -15.02 9.13
N ALA A 38 0.94 -15.42 9.16
CA ALA A 38 1.82 -15.31 8.01
C ALA A 38 1.29 -16.08 6.79
N GLN A 39 0.70 -17.26 7.02
CA GLN A 39 0.10 -18.06 5.97
C GLN A 39 -1.13 -17.37 5.36
N TYR A 40 -1.98 -16.77 6.20
CA TYR A 40 -3.13 -15.99 5.75
C TYR A 40 -2.70 -14.82 4.86
N GLN A 41 -1.76 -14.00 5.35
CA GLN A 41 -1.27 -12.83 4.63
C GLN A 41 -0.58 -13.21 3.31
N SER A 42 0.24 -14.26 3.32
CA SER A 42 0.90 -14.79 2.12
C SER A 42 -0.12 -15.31 1.10
N THR A 43 -1.24 -15.87 1.57
CA THR A 43 -2.33 -16.33 0.70
C THR A 43 -3.08 -15.18 0.06
N LEU A 44 -3.37 -14.11 0.81
CA LEU A 44 -3.98 -12.88 0.28
C LEU A 44 -3.08 -12.25 -0.79
N LEU A 45 -1.79 -12.06 -0.48
CA LEU A 45 -0.83 -11.48 -1.41
C LEU A 45 -0.73 -12.30 -2.70
N GLY A 46 -0.59 -13.62 -2.58
CA GLY A 46 -0.53 -14.50 -3.76
C GLY A 46 -1.81 -14.47 -4.61
N LEU A 47 -2.99 -14.21 -4.03
CA LEU A 47 -4.21 -14.03 -4.79
C LEU A 47 -4.26 -12.67 -5.51
N GLN A 48 -3.70 -11.62 -4.90
CA GLN A 48 -3.58 -10.30 -5.50
C GLN A 48 -2.59 -10.31 -6.68
N GLU A 49 -1.42 -10.94 -6.51
CA GLU A 49 -0.42 -11.11 -7.58
C GLU A 49 -0.96 -11.92 -8.78
N LEU A 50 -1.95 -12.78 -8.55
CA LEU A 50 -2.62 -13.57 -9.60
C LEU A 50 -3.83 -12.86 -10.21
N ASP A 51 -4.05 -11.58 -9.90
CA ASP A 51 -5.23 -10.79 -10.27
C ASP A 51 -6.56 -11.52 -9.97
N ARG A 52 -6.63 -12.21 -8.82
CA ARG A 52 -7.84 -12.90 -8.35
C ARG A 52 -8.56 -12.15 -7.26
N LEU A 53 -7.86 -11.26 -6.57
CA LEU A 53 -8.36 -10.53 -5.42
C LEU A 53 -7.80 -9.09 -5.50
N VAL A 54 -8.60 -8.12 -5.08
CA VAL A 54 -8.14 -6.76 -4.82
C VAL A 54 -8.52 -6.37 -3.39
N GLY A 55 -7.67 -5.59 -2.74
CA GLY A 55 -7.98 -4.93 -1.48
C GLY A 55 -8.26 -3.45 -1.74
N GLU A 56 -9.31 -2.90 -1.15
CA GLU A 56 -9.67 -1.49 -1.26
C GLU A 56 -10.05 -0.93 0.12
N GLU A 57 -9.73 0.35 0.35
CA GLU A 57 -10.16 1.08 1.54
C GLU A 57 -11.39 1.92 1.20
N ILE A 58 -12.48 1.73 1.94
CA ILE A 58 -13.73 2.46 1.81
C ILE A 58 -14.07 3.05 3.18
N GLU A 59 -14.10 4.38 3.27
CA GLU A 59 -14.47 5.11 4.50
C GLU A 59 -13.68 4.70 5.76
N GLY A 60 -12.39 4.35 5.60
CA GLY A 60 -11.52 3.93 6.71
C GLY A 60 -11.60 2.43 7.06
N GLU A 61 -12.36 1.65 6.30
CA GLU A 61 -12.44 0.20 6.44
C GLU A 61 -11.85 -0.52 5.22
N TRP A 62 -11.13 -1.61 5.47
CA TRP A 62 -10.55 -2.44 4.41
C TRP A 62 -11.53 -3.51 3.96
N PHE A 63 -11.70 -3.62 2.64
CA PHE A 63 -12.49 -4.62 1.96
C PHE A 63 -11.64 -5.42 0.98
N PHE A 64 -12.05 -6.66 0.74
CA PHE A 64 -11.49 -7.50 -0.31
C PHE A 64 -12.59 -7.90 -1.30
N LYS A 65 -12.29 -7.82 -2.58
CA LYS A 65 -13.20 -8.19 -3.67
C LYS A 65 -12.52 -9.14 -4.65
N ALA A 66 -13.22 -10.19 -5.05
CA ALA A 66 -12.75 -11.09 -6.08
C ALA A 66 -12.81 -10.40 -7.45
N LEU A 67 -11.76 -10.60 -8.26
CA LEU A 67 -11.71 -10.05 -9.61
C LEU A 67 -12.20 -11.09 -10.61
N ASP A 68 -13.26 -10.75 -11.34
CA ASP A 68 -13.68 -11.47 -12.54
C ASP A 68 -13.42 -10.61 -13.77
N LYS A 69 -12.32 -10.90 -14.49
CA LYS A 69 -11.95 -10.20 -15.74
C LYS A 69 -12.94 -10.43 -16.89
N ASN A 70 -13.85 -11.39 -16.77
CA ASN A 70 -14.91 -11.63 -17.74
C ASN A 70 -16.20 -10.87 -17.39
N SER A 71 -16.27 -10.24 -16.22
CA SER A 71 -17.40 -9.43 -15.82
C SER A 71 -17.47 -8.15 -16.68
N PRO A 72 -18.66 -7.75 -17.17
CA PRO A 72 -18.82 -6.48 -17.87
C PRO A 72 -18.51 -5.26 -16.98
N ASP A 73 -18.55 -5.44 -15.66
CA ASP A 73 -18.27 -4.39 -14.67
C ASP A 73 -16.79 -4.35 -14.25
N TYR A 74 -15.93 -5.17 -14.87
CA TYR A 74 -14.50 -5.15 -14.58
C TYR A 74 -13.86 -3.84 -15.05
N GLN A 75 -13.39 -3.05 -14.09
CA GLN A 75 -12.51 -1.93 -14.35
C GLN A 75 -11.07 -2.37 -14.10
N PRO A 76 -10.14 -2.16 -15.05
CA PRO A 76 -8.72 -2.37 -14.80
C PRO A 76 -8.27 -1.54 -13.59
N LEU A 77 -7.48 -2.14 -12.71
CA LEU A 77 -6.90 -1.43 -11.57
C LEU A 77 -6.00 -0.30 -12.09
N GLU A 78 -6.18 0.91 -11.54
CA GLU A 78 -5.46 2.11 -11.98
C GLU A 78 -3.98 2.12 -11.56
N TYR A 79 -3.57 1.19 -10.70
CA TYR A 79 -2.19 1.08 -10.22
C TYR A 79 -1.39 0.10 -11.08
N SER A 80 -0.47 0.61 -11.90
CA SER A 80 0.49 -0.23 -12.62
C SER A 80 1.51 -0.83 -11.64
N ALA A 81 1.99 -2.05 -11.92
CA ALA A 81 3.07 -2.66 -11.14
C ALA A 81 4.32 -1.74 -11.04
N GLU A 82 4.59 -1.01 -12.12
CA GLU A 82 5.66 -0.01 -12.22
C GLU A 82 5.49 1.16 -11.23
N PHE A 83 4.25 1.49 -10.83
CA PHE A 83 3.97 2.52 -9.83
C PHE A 83 4.17 1.99 -8.41
N ALA A 84 3.78 0.75 -8.12
CA ALA A 84 4.00 0.12 -6.82
C ALA A 84 5.50 -0.05 -6.50
N GLU A 85 6.32 -0.42 -7.50
CA GLU A 85 7.77 -0.51 -7.35
C GLU A 85 8.42 0.84 -6.98
N LYS A 86 7.89 1.97 -7.49
CA LYS A 86 8.39 3.31 -7.14
C LYS A 86 8.15 3.68 -5.68
N ILE A 87 7.04 3.22 -5.09
CA ILE A 87 6.74 3.45 -3.66
C ILE A 87 7.71 2.66 -2.78
N ILE A 88 8.02 1.41 -3.15
CA ILE A 88 8.96 0.56 -2.40
C ILE A 88 10.39 1.10 -2.50
N ALA A 89 10.81 1.56 -3.69
CA ALA A 89 12.13 2.16 -3.89
C ALA A 89 12.35 3.40 -3.02
N ALA A 90 11.36 4.29 -2.89
CA ALA A 90 11.44 5.48 -2.03
C ALA A 90 11.57 5.15 -0.52
N SER A 91 11.19 3.94 -0.09
CA SER A 91 11.33 3.50 1.31
C SER A 91 12.68 2.85 1.63
N CYS A 92 13.49 2.55 0.60
CA CYS A 92 14.79 1.90 0.70
C CYS A 92 15.97 2.82 0.35
N GLU A 93 15.72 4.07 -0.02
CA GLU A 93 16.78 5.05 -0.20
C GLU A 93 17.37 5.46 1.15
N GLU A 94 18.69 5.58 1.16
CA GLU A 94 19.56 5.87 2.30
C GLU A 94 18.99 7.01 3.15
N PHE A 95 18.95 6.81 4.48
CA PHE A 95 18.52 7.85 5.42
C PHE A 95 19.57 8.98 5.37
N ILE A 96 19.35 9.98 4.50
CA ILE A 96 20.20 11.16 4.45
C ILE A 96 19.85 11.98 5.69
N GLU A 97 20.75 11.95 6.68
CA GLU A 97 20.67 12.84 7.82
C GLU A 97 20.72 14.28 7.31
N ILE A 98 19.61 15.00 7.48
CA ILE A 98 19.52 16.39 7.13
C ILE A 98 20.24 17.17 8.23
N ASP A 99 21.32 17.88 7.86
CA ASP A 99 21.97 18.83 8.77
C ASP A 99 21.05 20.04 8.98
N VAL A 100 20.32 20.01 10.08
CA VAL A 100 19.34 21.05 10.45
C VAL A 100 20.03 22.42 10.58
N ASP A 101 21.31 22.46 10.99
CA ASP A 101 22.04 23.71 11.18
C ASP A 101 22.35 24.39 9.84
N GLU A 102 22.64 23.62 8.78
CA GLU A 102 22.84 24.16 7.43
C GLU A 102 21.56 24.84 6.91
N HIS A 103 20.40 24.18 7.08
CA HIS A 103 19.12 24.73 6.64
C HIS A 103 18.69 25.95 7.46
N LEU A 104 18.98 25.98 8.76
CA LEU A 104 18.75 27.16 9.60
C LEU A 104 19.64 28.33 9.20
N ALA A 105 20.89 28.08 8.80
CA ALA A 105 21.79 29.10 8.28
C ALA A 105 21.29 29.68 6.94
N GLN A 106 20.85 28.82 6.01
CA GLN A 106 20.27 29.25 4.74
C GLN A 106 19.00 30.09 4.94
N LEU A 107 18.11 29.66 5.85
CA LEU A 107 16.90 30.41 6.18
C LEU A 107 17.24 31.77 6.81
N SER A 108 18.23 31.82 7.70
CA SER A 108 18.68 33.06 8.32
C SER A 108 19.25 34.03 7.30
N ALA A 109 20.02 33.54 6.32
CA ALA A 109 20.54 34.34 5.21
C ALA A 109 19.42 34.89 4.32
N MET A 110 18.42 34.06 3.99
CA MET A 110 17.24 34.51 3.23
C MET A 110 16.44 35.59 3.98
N ILE A 111 16.28 35.45 5.29
CA ILE A 111 15.63 36.44 6.14
C ILE A 111 16.44 37.74 6.22
N ALA A 112 17.77 37.66 6.35
CA ALA A 112 18.65 38.82 6.38
C ALA A 112 18.57 39.60 5.06
N LYS A 113 18.59 38.89 3.92
CA LYS A 113 18.44 39.46 2.58
C LYS A 113 17.07 40.12 2.39
N ALA A 114 16.00 39.48 2.86
CA ALA A 114 14.65 40.04 2.81
C ALA A 114 14.47 41.29 3.70
N LYS A 115 15.19 41.36 4.82
CA LYS A 115 15.19 42.51 5.74
C LYS A 115 16.17 43.62 5.34
N GLY A 116 16.98 43.42 4.30
CA GLY A 116 18.00 44.37 3.86
C GLY A 116 19.14 44.55 4.87
N THR A 117 19.35 43.58 5.76
CA THR A 117 20.40 43.58 6.80
C THR A 117 21.57 42.68 6.41
N ASP A 118 21.81 42.52 5.11
CA ASP A 118 22.89 41.69 4.59
C ASP A 118 24.25 42.32 4.97
N PRO A 119 25.13 41.64 5.75
CA PRO A 119 26.40 42.22 6.15
C PRO A 119 27.37 42.42 4.97
N GLU A 120 27.10 41.80 3.81
CA GLU A 120 27.86 42.01 2.56
C GLU A 120 27.43 43.27 1.78
N SER A 121 26.34 43.94 2.19
CA SER A 121 25.90 45.22 1.62
C SER A 121 26.64 46.44 2.21
N ALA A 122 27.54 46.24 3.18
CA ALA A 122 28.25 47.31 3.86
C ALA A 122 29.76 47.04 3.93
N ALA A 123 30.43 47.23 2.77
CA ALA A 123 31.88 47.39 2.59
C ALA A 123 32.78 46.16 2.79
#